data_AF-A0A2T2T9W9-F1
#
_entry.id   AF-A0A2T2T9W9-F1
#
_cell.length_a   1.000
_cell.length_b   1.000
_cell.length_c   1.000
_cell.angle_alpha   90.00
_cell.angle_beta   90.00
_cell.angle_gamma   90.00
#
_symmetry.space_group_name_H-M   'P 1'
#
loop_
_entity.id
_entity.type
_entity.pdbx_description
1 polymer ?
#
loop_
_entity_poly.entity_id
_entity_poly.type
_entity_poly.pdbx_seq_one_letter_code
_entity_poly.pdbx_strand_id
1 'polypeptide(L)'
;MRIFRSPLSRLCAALTAGLLLALTVPFGLQAQTAPPGGGSSPGGMMGQQQQQQPDMQQLRLDLMALQLDLTDQQRTKVQSILADQRQRRQSVMQKYRQRMQGAASDSSARQAMQSEMQTEMQSVQEQTETQLADVLDAGQLESYSTLYGQEASSPQQQGRGQQQQQSQSERVESSIEQLGAQFDLSDQQLAQLRPVIKQQMTQMNQLRQQMKEAGQDKQKRQQVMQKARQMQQKTQQKLSEVLSEQQMQKMQQIRQKQQQIQKVRKRMRRQRMQQMRQQMQQRKQQQGGGGGAPPQQGGGQ
;
A
#
# COMPACT_ATOMS: atom_id res chain seq x y z
N MET A 1 20.77 0.75 22.38
CA MET A 1 19.36 0.45 22.71
C MET A 1 18.51 0.45 21.44
N ARG A 2 17.93 -0.70 21.04
CA ARG A 2 17.11 -0.82 19.81
C ARG A 2 15.63 -0.63 20.15
N ILE A 3 15.00 0.39 19.56
CA ILE A 3 13.60 0.75 19.77
C ILE A 3 12.68 -0.25 19.04
N PHE A 4 12.05 -1.16 19.77
CA PHE A 4 11.01 -2.04 19.23
C PHE A 4 9.67 -1.30 19.13
N ARG A 5 9.34 -0.79 17.93
CA ARG A 5 8.02 -0.23 17.65
C ARG A 5 6.97 -1.35 17.56
N SER A 6 6.22 -1.55 18.64
CA SER A 6 5.13 -2.54 18.72
C SER A 6 4.01 -2.33 17.67
N PRO A 7 3.46 -3.38 17.04
CA PRO A 7 2.50 -3.29 15.92
C PRO A 7 1.03 -3.05 16.31
N LEU A 8 0.72 -2.73 17.57
CA LEU A 8 -0.65 -2.74 18.11
C LEU A 8 -1.38 -1.37 18.09
N SER A 9 -0.71 -0.27 17.74
CA SER A 9 -1.33 1.08 17.72
C SER A 9 -2.16 1.42 16.45
N ARG A 10 -2.61 0.44 15.66
CA ARG A 10 -3.34 0.69 14.39
C ARG A 10 -4.78 0.16 14.34
N LEU A 11 -5.31 -0.32 15.46
CA LEU A 11 -6.63 -0.98 15.53
C LEU A 11 -7.81 -0.04 15.86
N CYS A 12 -7.59 1.25 16.15
CA CYS A 12 -8.66 2.17 16.57
C CYS A 12 -9.19 3.10 15.45
N ALA A 13 -8.69 2.97 14.22
CA ALA A 13 -9.12 3.78 13.07
C ALA A 13 -9.86 2.90 12.05
N ALA A 14 -10.94 2.22 12.44
CA ALA A 14 -11.72 1.35 11.54
C ALA A 14 -13.23 1.68 11.53
N LEU A 15 -13.61 2.83 12.09
CA LEU A 15 -15.01 3.28 12.13
C LEU A 15 -15.25 4.65 11.53
N THR A 16 -14.19 5.41 11.32
CA THR A 16 -14.15 6.62 10.48
C THR A 16 -13.20 6.46 9.29
N ALA A 17 -12.61 5.27 9.10
CA ALA A 17 -11.62 4.97 8.05
C ALA A 17 -12.14 3.97 7.01
N GLY A 18 -13.45 4.05 6.69
CA GLY A 18 -13.90 3.77 5.32
C GLY A 18 -13.42 4.87 4.36
N LEU A 19 -13.18 6.09 4.86
CA LEU A 19 -12.49 7.15 4.13
C LEU A 19 -10.99 7.15 4.42
N LEU A 20 -10.20 6.98 3.35
CA LEU A 20 -8.84 7.47 3.22
C LEU A 20 -7.85 7.07 4.33
N LEU A 21 -7.57 5.78 4.43
CA LEU A 21 -6.21 5.32 4.76
C LEU A 21 -5.53 4.75 3.52
N ALA A 22 -5.43 5.60 2.49
CA ALA A 22 -4.32 5.60 1.55
C ALA A 22 -3.04 6.02 2.30
N LEU A 23 -2.57 5.17 3.22
CA LEU A 23 -1.12 5.09 3.47
C LEU A 23 -0.54 4.34 2.27
N THR A 24 -0.50 5.01 1.12
CA THR A 24 0.36 4.66 -0.01
C THR A 24 1.77 4.66 0.53
N VAL A 25 2.29 3.49 0.93
CA VAL A 25 3.74 3.37 1.12
C VAL A 25 4.29 3.45 -0.30
N PRO A 26 5.03 4.52 -0.68
CA PRO A 26 5.57 4.58 -2.03
C PRO A 26 6.38 3.31 -2.24
N PHE A 27 5.95 2.47 -3.18
CA PHE A 27 6.71 1.34 -3.66
C PHE A 27 7.79 1.88 -4.61
N GLY A 28 8.63 2.76 -4.07
CA GLY A 28 9.77 3.29 -4.79
C GLY A 28 10.80 2.18 -4.95
N LEU A 29 10.89 1.63 -6.15
CA LEU A 29 12.15 1.14 -6.68
C LEU A 29 13.09 2.35 -6.76
N GLN A 30 13.79 2.67 -5.67
CA GLN A 30 14.93 3.57 -5.76
C GLN A 30 16.01 2.82 -6.55
N ALA A 31 16.09 3.10 -7.84
CA ALA A 31 17.31 2.92 -8.59
C ALA A 31 18.33 3.90 -7.97
N GLN A 32 19.19 3.36 -7.11
CA GLN A 32 20.28 4.11 -6.50
C GLN A 32 21.32 4.32 -7.61
N THR A 33 21.26 5.48 -8.28
CA THR A 33 22.30 5.92 -9.22
C THR A 33 23.55 6.24 -8.41
N ALA A 34 24.44 5.27 -8.31
CA ALA A 34 25.77 5.48 -7.75
C ALA A 34 26.58 6.42 -8.68
N PRO A 35 27.47 7.27 -8.12
CA PRO A 35 28.34 8.12 -8.90
C PRO A 35 29.33 7.28 -9.75
N PRO A 36 29.75 7.77 -10.92
CA PRO A 36 30.69 7.08 -11.79
C PRO A 36 32.11 7.14 -11.19
N GLY A 37 32.44 6.16 -10.34
CA GLY A 37 33.81 5.85 -9.98
C GLY A 37 34.38 4.84 -10.97
N GLY A 38 35.30 5.30 -11.82
CA GLY A 38 36.01 4.46 -12.79
C GLY A 38 36.84 3.39 -12.09
N GLY A 39 36.37 2.15 -12.16
CA GLY A 39 37.07 0.97 -11.68
C GLY A 39 36.57 -0.25 -12.42
N SER A 40 37.32 -0.67 -13.42
CA SER A 40 37.07 -1.82 -14.27
C SER A 40 37.10 -3.12 -13.46
N SER A 41 35.99 -3.50 -12.83
CA SER A 41 35.83 -4.82 -12.21
C SER A 41 35.05 -5.75 -13.14
N PRO A 42 35.66 -6.83 -13.65
CA PRO A 42 35.01 -7.77 -14.56
C PRO A 42 34.09 -8.74 -13.79
N GLY A 43 32.86 -8.88 -14.30
CA GLY A 43 32.04 -10.10 -14.21
C GLY A 43 31.67 -10.66 -12.82
N GLY A 44 30.45 -10.40 -12.35
CA GLY A 44 29.94 -11.11 -11.17
C GLY A 44 28.47 -10.87 -10.81
N MET A 45 27.57 -11.66 -11.43
CA MET A 45 26.28 -12.10 -10.88
C MET A 45 25.23 -11.03 -10.47
N MET A 46 24.69 -10.27 -11.42
CA MET A 46 23.50 -9.40 -11.21
C MET A 46 22.23 -9.95 -11.88
N GLY A 47 21.96 -11.27 -11.77
CA GLY A 47 20.94 -11.96 -12.58
C GLY A 47 19.83 -12.74 -11.87
N GLN A 48 19.94 -13.10 -10.59
CA GLN A 48 19.11 -14.19 -10.03
C GLN A 48 18.21 -13.83 -8.82
N GLN A 49 17.65 -12.62 -8.75
CA GLN A 49 16.72 -12.28 -7.65
C GLN A 49 15.32 -11.84 -8.09
N GLN A 50 14.82 -12.40 -9.20
CA GLN A 50 13.45 -12.14 -9.67
C GLN A 50 12.47 -13.32 -9.51
N GLN A 51 12.92 -14.49 -9.02
CA GLN A 51 12.13 -15.73 -9.02
C GLN A 51 11.33 -16.06 -7.74
N GLN A 52 11.37 -15.25 -6.68
CA GLN A 52 10.63 -15.56 -5.45
C GLN A 52 9.75 -14.41 -4.98
N GLN A 53 8.56 -14.24 -5.57
CA GLN A 53 7.42 -13.69 -4.81
C GLN A 53 6.05 -14.30 -5.24
N PRO A 54 5.89 -15.63 -5.35
CA PRO A 54 4.55 -16.22 -5.52
C PRO A 54 3.61 -15.83 -4.37
N ASP A 55 4.11 -15.79 -3.12
CA ASP A 55 3.31 -15.47 -1.93
C ASP A 55 2.74 -14.04 -1.92
N MET A 56 3.48 -13.05 -2.42
CA MET A 56 3.01 -11.66 -2.42
C MET A 56 1.94 -11.42 -3.50
N GLN A 57 2.00 -12.18 -4.60
CA GLN A 57 0.99 -12.11 -5.65
C GLN A 57 -0.35 -12.62 -5.13
N GLN A 58 -0.33 -13.76 -4.43
CA GLN A 58 -1.53 -14.31 -3.82
C GLN A 58 -2.13 -13.35 -2.79
N LEU A 59 -1.32 -12.78 -1.89
CA LEU A 59 -1.82 -11.82 -0.89
C LEU A 59 -2.35 -10.52 -1.53
N ARG A 60 -1.76 -10.07 -2.65
CA ARG A 60 -2.27 -8.92 -3.40
C ARG A 60 -3.62 -9.23 -4.03
N LEU A 61 -3.77 -10.43 -4.62
CA LEU A 61 -5.04 -10.89 -5.17
C LEU A 61 -6.10 -11.02 -4.07
N ASP A 62 -5.76 -11.60 -2.92
CA ASP A 62 -6.68 -11.71 -1.78
C ASP A 62 -7.14 -10.33 -1.30
N LEU A 63 -6.22 -9.35 -1.27
CA LEU A 63 -6.55 -7.98 -0.92
C LEU A 63 -7.50 -7.36 -1.94
N MET A 64 -7.24 -7.56 -3.24
CA MET A 64 -8.08 -7.06 -4.32
C MET A 64 -9.47 -7.72 -4.31
N ALA A 65 -9.51 -9.04 -4.15
CA ALA A 65 -10.74 -9.83 -4.06
C ALA A 65 -11.62 -9.35 -2.92
N LEU A 66 -11.02 -9.09 -1.76
CA LEU A 66 -11.72 -8.41 -0.69
C LEU A 66 -12.15 -7.03 -1.16
N GLN A 67 -11.26 -6.12 -1.51
CA GLN A 67 -11.62 -4.72 -1.81
C GLN A 67 -12.75 -4.56 -2.84
N LEU A 68 -12.76 -5.37 -3.89
CA LEU A 68 -13.74 -5.31 -4.98
C LEU A 68 -14.93 -6.26 -4.79
N ASP A 69 -15.02 -6.99 -3.67
CA ASP A 69 -16.05 -8.02 -3.44
C ASP A 69 -16.13 -9.03 -4.60
N LEU A 70 -14.97 -9.51 -5.06
CA LEU A 70 -14.92 -10.48 -6.15
C LEU A 70 -15.53 -11.81 -5.70
N THR A 71 -16.41 -12.36 -6.53
CA THR A 71 -16.82 -13.77 -6.42
C THR A 71 -15.63 -14.69 -6.68
N ASP A 72 -15.70 -15.96 -6.27
CA ASP A 72 -14.62 -16.93 -6.54
C ASP A 72 -14.35 -17.09 -8.04
N GLN A 73 -15.40 -17.06 -8.88
CA GLN A 73 -15.26 -17.13 -10.32
C GLN A 73 -14.57 -15.89 -10.89
N GLN A 74 -14.99 -14.69 -10.47
CA GLN A 74 -14.32 -13.44 -10.88
C GLN A 74 -12.87 -13.43 -10.40
N ARG A 75 -12.61 -13.86 -9.17
CA ARG A 75 -11.26 -13.95 -8.61
C ARG A 75 -10.35 -14.84 -9.44
N THR A 76 -10.81 -16.01 -9.89
CA THR A 76 -10.03 -16.89 -10.77
C THR A 76 -9.75 -16.23 -12.13
N LYS A 77 -10.74 -15.58 -12.73
CA LYS A 77 -10.57 -14.87 -14.01
C LYS A 77 -9.59 -13.69 -13.88
N VAL A 78 -9.77 -12.85 -12.86
CA VAL A 78 -8.87 -11.73 -12.53
C VAL A 78 -7.46 -12.23 -12.26
N GLN A 79 -7.30 -13.35 -11.55
CA GLN A 79 -5.99 -13.96 -11.33
C GLN A 79 -5.28 -14.32 -12.64
N SER A 80 -6.00 -14.91 -13.59
CA SER A 80 -5.48 -15.26 -14.91
C SER A 80 -5.07 -14.00 -15.70
N ILE A 81 -5.93 -12.97 -15.72
CA ILE A 81 -5.66 -11.70 -16.39
C ILE A 81 -4.40 -11.03 -15.81
N LEU A 82 -4.29 -10.95 -14.48
CA LEU A 82 -3.13 -10.36 -13.83
C LEU A 82 -1.85 -11.21 -14.03
N ALA A 83 -1.97 -12.52 -14.19
CA ALA A 83 -0.84 -13.38 -14.54
C ALA A 83 -0.36 -13.11 -15.97
N ASP A 84 -1.27 -13.02 -16.94
CA ASP A 84 -0.96 -12.66 -18.33
C ASP A 84 -0.34 -11.27 -18.42
N GLN A 85 -0.93 -10.27 -17.75
CA GLN A 85 -0.37 -8.91 -17.66
C GLN A 85 1.09 -8.94 -17.17
N ARG A 86 1.38 -9.68 -16.09
CA ARG A 86 2.75 -9.79 -15.57
C ARG A 86 3.69 -10.41 -16.60
N GLN A 87 3.26 -11.47 -17.28
CA GLN A 87 4.05 -12.12 -18.31
C GLN A 87 4.37 -11.15 -19.45
N ARG A 88 3.37 -10.45 -19.99
CA ARG A 88 3.56 -9.44 -21.05
C ARG A 88 4.51 -8.33 -20.62
N ARG A 89 4.34 -7.77 -19.42
CA ARG A 89 5.26 -6.76 -18.85
C ARG A 89 6.68 -7.28 -18.72
N GLN A 90 6.86 -8.54 -18.32
CA GLN A 90 8.20 -9.16 -18.25
C GLN A 90 8.83 -9.30 -19.64
N SER A 91 8.05 -9.70 -20.64
CA SER A 91 8.51 -9.79 -22.04
C SER A 91 8.94 -8.43 -22.58
N VAL A 92 8.14 -7.37 -22.36
CA VAL A 92 8.51 -5.99 -22.72
C VAL A 92 9.82 -5.59 -22.03
N MET A 93 9.91 -5.78 -20.71
CA MET A 93 11.14 -5.45 -19.96
C MET A 93 12.37 -6.22 -20.44
N GLN A 94 12.23 -7.51 -20.80
CA GLN A 94 13.33 -8.31 -21.33
C GLN A 94 13.78 -7.83 -22.71
N LYS A 95 12.83 -7.55 -23.60
CA LYS A 95 13.07 -7.00 -24.94
C LYS A 95 13.89 -5.72 -24.86
N TYR A 96 13.46 -4.74 -24.05
CA TYR A 96 14.18 -3.46 -23.94
C TYR A 96 15.47 -3.56 -23.12
N ARG A 97 15.58 -4.48 -22.16
CA ARG A 97 16.85 -4.73 -21.45
C ARG A 97 17.94 -5.20 -22.41
N GLN A 98 17.65 -6.13 -23.31
CA GLN A 98 18.61 -6.63 -24.30
C GLN A 98 19.04 -5.51 -25.26
N ARG A 99 18.08 -4.72 -25.76
CA ARG A 99 18.39 -3.59 -26.66
C ARG A 99 19.23 -2.50 -25.98
N MET A 100 18.96 -2.18 -24.71
CA MET A 100 19.74 -1.19 -23.95
C MET A 100 21.18 -1.63 -23.70
N GLN A 101 21.46 -2.94 -23.58
CA GLN A 101 22.83 -3.45 -23.45
C GLN A 101 23.65 -3.23 -24.73
N GLY A 102 23.00 -3.35 -25.91
CA GLY A 102 23.64 -3.07 -27.19
C GLY A 102 23.86 -1.58 -27.47
N ALA A 103 22.95 -0.71 -27.02
CA ALA A 103 23.02 0.74 -27.23
C ALA A 103 23.71 1.49 -26.07
N ALA A 104 24.80 0.94 -25.53
CA ALA A 104 25.42 1.48 -24.33
C ALA A 104 26.05 2.88 -24.53
N SER A 105 26.40 3.25 -25.75
CA SER A 105 27.09 4.51 -26.09
C SER A 105 26.18 5.60 -26.68
N ASP A 106 24.97 5.28 -27.14
CA ASP A 106 24.11 6.23 -27.84
C ASP A 106 22.94 6.71 -26.94
N SER A 107 23.00 7.99 -26.54
CA SER A 107 22.00 8.63 -25.71
C SER A 107 20.65 8.79 -26.43
N SER A 108 20.67 9.07 -27.74
CA SER A 108 19.45 9.30 -28.52
C SER A 108 18.67 8.01 -28.72
N ALA A 109 19.36 6.91 -29.05
CA ALA A 109 18.78 5.59 -29.19
C ALA A 109 18.15 5.10 -27.87
N ARG A 110 18.78 5.41 -26.72
CA ARG A 110 18.23 5.10 -25.40
C ARG A 110 16.93 5.85 -25.11
N GLN A 111 16.86 7.14 -25.46
CA GLN A 111 15.66 7.93 -25.24
C GLN A 111 14.49 7.43 -26.10
N ALA A 112 14.74 7.12 -27.38
CA ALA A 112 13.74 6.51 -28.26
C ALA A 112 13.23 5.18 -27.68
N MET A 113 14.13 4.29 -27.26
CA MET A 113 13.76 3.02 -26.62
C MET A 113 12.95 3.20 -25.33
N GLN A 114 13.27 4.20 -24.51
CA GLN A 114 12.48 4.49 -23.31
C GLN A 114 11.05 4.90 -23.67
N SER A 115 10.88 5.73 -24.71
CA SER A 115 9.56 6.12 -25.20
C SER A 115 8.77 4.91 -25.73
N GLU A 116 9.39 4.07 -26.56
CA GLU A 116 8.75 2.86 -27.10
C GLU A 116 8.35 1.89 -25.99
N MET A 117 9.23 1.69 -25.01
CA MET A 117 8.95 0.86 -23.83
C MET A 117 7.76 1.41 -23.05
N GLN A 118 7.66 2.74 -22.86
CA GLN A 118 6.52 3.36 -22.20
C GLN A 118 5.22 3.11 -22.97
N THR A 119 5.23 3.28 -24.30
CA THR A 119 4.08 3.00 -25.16
C THR A 119 3.65 1.52 -25.10
N GLU A 120 4.59 0.57 -25.17
CA GLU A 120 4.25 -0.86 -25.04
C GLU A 120 3.71 -1.19 -23.65
N MET A 121 4.27 -0.60 -22.60
CA MET A 121 3.78 -0.78 -21.23
C MET A 121 2.37 -0.23 -21.05
N GLN A 122 2.07 0.91 -21.65
CA GLN A 122 0.72 1.50 -21.67
C GLN A 122 -0.26 0.59 -22.41
N SER A 123 0.13 0.06 -23.57
CA SER A 123 -0.70 -0.89 -24.32
C SER A 123 -1.02 -2.15 -23.50
N VAL A 124 -0.05 -2.70 -22.76
CA VAL A 124 -0.30 -3.84 -21.85
C VAL A 124 -1.29 -3.46 -20.75
N GLN A 125 -1.26 -2.23 -20.25
CA GLN A 125 -2.20 -1.73 -19.25
C GLN A 125 -3.62 -1.61 -19.83
N GLU A 126 -3.78 -0.98 -20.99
CA GLU A 126 -5.06 -0.84 -21.68
C GLU A 126 -5.70 -2.20 -21.98
N GLN A 127 -4.92 -3.15 -22.51
CA GLN A 127 -5.40 -4.52 -22.74
C GLN A 127 -5.86 -5.21 -21.45
N THR A 128 -5.14 -4.99 -20.35
CA THR A 128 -5.53 -5.55 -19.04
C THR A 128 -6.84 -4.94 -18.58
N GLU A 129 -7.02 -3.63 -18.74
CA GLU A 129 -8.24 -2.93 -18.35
C GLU A 129 -9.44 -3.41 -19.16
N THR A 130 -9.29 -3.59 -20.48
CA THR A 130 -10.32 -4.19 -21.33
C THR A 130 -10.70 -5.59 -20.85
N GLN A 131 -9.72 -6.47 -20.60
CA GLN A 131 -10.00 -7.82 -20.09
C GLN A 131 -10.65 -7.82 -18.71
N LEU A 132 -10.31 -6.86 -17.85
CA LEU A 132 -10.95 -6.71 -16.55
C LEU A 132 -12.39 -6.20 -16.67
N ALA A 133 -12.68 -5.33 -17.64
CA ALA A 133 -14.04 -4.83 -17.89
C ALA A 133 -15.02 -5.95 -18.30
N ASP A 134 -14.53 -7.03 -18.92
CA ASP A 134 -15.34 -8.21 -19.27
C ASP A 134 -15.70 -9.09 -18.05
N VAL A 135 -15.02 -8.89 -16.91
CA VAL A 135 -15.13 -9.75 -15.71
C VAL A 135 -15.69 -9.00 -14.51
N LEU A 136 -15.33 -7.72 -14.39
CA LEU A 136 -15.74 -6.83 -13.31
C LEU A 136 -16.97 -6.05 -13.76
N ASP A 137 -17.91 -5.81 -12.84
CA ASP A 137 -18.96 -4.83 -13.11
C ASP A 137 -18.40 -3.39 -13.14
N ALA A 138 -19.22 -2.44 -13.60
CA ALA A 138 -18.80 -1.04 -13.74
C ALA A 138 -18.30 -0.42 -12.42
N GLY A 139 -18.93 -0.74 -11.28
CA GLY A 139 -18.54 -0.23 -9.98
C GLY A 139 -17.24 -0.86 -9.45
N GLN A 140 -17.04 -2.15 -9.71
CA GLN A 140 -15.79 -2.86 -9.43
C GLN A 140 -14.63 -2.34 -10.28
N LEU A 141 -14.87 -2.06 -11.56
CA LEU A 141 -13.87 -1.52 -12.47
C LEU A 141 -13.44 -0.10 -12.09
N GLU A 142 -14.38 0.77 -11.74
CA GLU A 142 -14.10 2.12 -11.22
C GLU A 142 -13.31 2.06 -9.89
N SER A 143 -13.69 1.14 -9.00
CA SER A 143 -12.95 0.89 -7.77
C SER A 143 -11.53 0.40 -8.05
N TYR A 144 -11.36 -0.47 -9.05
CA TYR A 144 -10.05 -0.97 -9.47
C TYR A 144 -9.17 0.16 -10.03
N SER A 145 -9.69 0.99 -10.94
CA SER A 145 -8.95 2.10 -11.54
C SER A 145 -8.56 3.16 -10.50
N THR A 146 -9.44 3.43 -9.53
CA THR A 146 -9.14 4.34 -8.42
C THR A 146 -8.04 3.77 -7.51
N LEU A 147 -8.09 2.47 -7.19
CA LEU A 147 -7.13 1.84 -6.27
C LEU A 147 -5.76 1.60 -6.91
N TYR A 148 -5.72 1.29 -8.20
CA TYR A 148 -4.51 0.79 -8.88
C TYR A 148 -4.09 1.60 -10.10
N GLY A 149 -5.01 2.34 -10.74
CA GLY A 149 -4.72 3.19 -11.91
C GLY A 149 -3.89 4.44 -11.57
N GLN A 150 -4.07 5.01 -10.38
CA GLN A 150 -3.27 6.17 -9.94
C GLN A 150 -1.79 5.87 -9.70
N GLU A 151 -1.41 4.60 -9.49
CA GLU A 151 0.00 4.23 -9.31
C GLU A 151 0.79 4.25 -10.63
N ALA A 152 0.13 4.18 -11.79
CA ALA A 152 0.80 4.10 -13.10
C ALA A 152 1.08 5.47 -13.73
N SER A 153 0.21 6.47 -13.53
CA SER A 153 0.25 7.74 -14.27
C SER A 153 0.79 8.95 -13.50
N SER A 154 1.37 8.74 -12.31
CA SER A 154 1.90 9.85 -11.49
C SER A 154 3.43 9.84 -11.41
N PRO A 155 4.16 10.35 -12.41
CA PRO A 155 5.62 10.48 -12.37
C PRO A 155 6.16 11.53 -11.37
N GLN A 156 5.37 12.00 -10.40
CA GLN A 156 5.75 13.14 -9.55
C GLN A 156 5.24 13.05 -8.10
N GLN A 157 5.54 11.96 -7.37
CA GLN A 157 5.45 11.97 -5.90
C GLN A 157 6.69 12.64 -5.26
N GLN A 158 6.88 13.93 -5.55
CA GLN A 158 7.68 14.86 -4.73
C GLN A 158 6.80 15.81 -3.88
N GLY A 159 5.47 15.64 -3.87
CA GLY A 159 4.52 16.56 -3.24
C GLY A 159 3.81 16.08 -1.97
N ARG A 160 4.42 15.23 -1.13
CA ARG A 160 3.76 14.61 0.05
C ARG A 160 3.40 15.59 1.19
N GLY A 161 3.47 16.90 0.97
CA GLY A 161 3.22 17.96 1.96
C GLY A 161 1.94 18.78 1.74
N GLN A 162 1.30 18.78 0.57
CA GLN A 162 0.24 19.76 0.27
C GLN A 162 -1.21 19.27 0.46
N GLN A 163 -1.48 17.96 0.56
CA GLN A 163 -2.85 17.47 0.85
C GLN A 163 -3.28 17.64 2.32
N GLN A 164 -2.49 18.31 3.16
CA GLN A 164 -2.77 18.43 4.59
C GLN A 164 -3.73 19.57 4.95
N GLN A 165 -4.11 20.44 4.00
CA GLN A 165 -4.90 21.65 4.26
C GLN A 165 -6.41 21.54 4.03
N GLN A 166 -6.97 20.36 3.71
CA GLN A 166 -8.43 20.22 3.81
C GLN A 166 -8.88 20.47 5.24
N SER A 167 -9.80 21.42 5.42
CA SER A 167 -10.33 21.79 6.72
C SER A 167 -10.99 20.58 7.39
N GLN A 168 -11.03 20.54 8.73
CA GLN A 168 -11.65 19.42 9.44
C GLN A 168 -13.14 19.27 9.04
N SER A 169 -13.81 20.39 8.74
CA SER A 169 -15.17 20.44 8.20
C SER A 169 -15.29 19.74 6.85
N GLU A 170 -14.45 20.06 5.86
CA GLU A 170 -14.49 19.43 4.53
C GLU A 170 -14.33 17.91 4.62
N ARG A 171 -13.46 17.42 5.51
CA ARG A 171 -13.27 15.99 5.70
C ARG A 171 -14.49 15.31 6.32
N VAL A 172 -15.18 16.00 7.25
CA VAL A 172 -16.43 15.50 7.83
C VAL A 172 -17.50 15.43 6.76
N GLU A 173 -17.65 16.47 5.94
CA GLU A 173 -18.65 16.50 4.87
C GLU A 173 -18.41 15.41 3.84
N SER A 174 -17.19 15.30 3.31
CA SER A 174 -16.84 14.22 2.39
C SER A 174 -17.05 12.82 3.02
N SER A 175 -16.83 12.68 4.33
CA SER A 175 -17.10 11.41 5.02
C SER A 175 -18.59 11.09 5.08
N ILE A 176 -19.43 12.11 5.30
CA ILE A 176 -20.88 11.95 5.40
C ILE A 176 -21.47 11.64 4.03
N GLU A 177 -21.05 12.34 2.98
CA GLU A 177 -21.49 12.08 1.60
C GLU A 177 -21.21 10.65 1.17
N GLN A 178 -20.00 10.16 1.41
CA GLN A 178 -19.64 8.78 1.09
C GLN A 178 -20.37 7.76 1.94
N LEU A 179 -20.63 8.04 3.23
CA LEU A 179 -21.48 7.18 4.05
C LEU A 179 -22.92 7.16 3.51
N GLY A 180 -23.42 8.31 3.05
CA GLY A 180 -24.73 8.43 2.40
C GLY A 180 -24.85 7.53 1.20
N ALA A 181 -23.92 7.63 0.26
CA ALA A 181 -23.87 6.79 -0.93
C ALA A 181 -23.64 5.30 -0.59
N GLN A 182 -22.79 5.00 0.40
CA GLN A 182 -22.46 3.61 0.74
C GLN A 182 -23.59 2.87 1.46
N PHE A 183 -24.42 3.56 2.25
CA PHE A 183 -25.46 2.96 3.07
C PHE A 183 -26.88 3.33 2.65
N ASP A 184 -27.01 4.03 1.52
CA ASP A 184 -28.28 4.50 0.97
C ASP A 184 -29.05 5.31 2.03
N LEU A 185 -28.33 6.21 2.73
CA LEU A 185 -28.88 6.98 3.86
C LEU A 185 -29.79 8.10 3.36
N SER A 186 -30.93 8.30 4.02
CA SER A 186 -31.77 9.47 3.76
C SER A 186 -31.15 10.75 4.30
N ASP A 187 -31.55 11.91 3.77
CA ASP A 187 -31.10 13.22 4.25
C ASP A 187 -31.37 13.41 5.75
N GLN A 188 -32.49 12.87 6.25
CA GLN A 188 -32.83 12.90 7.66
C GLN A 188 -31.85 12.06 8.50
N GLN A 189 -31.49 10.86 8.03
CA GLN A 189 -30.49 10.03 8.70
C GLN A 189 -29.11 10.72 8.68
N LEU A 190 -28.72 11.32 7.55
CA LEU A 190 -27.47 12.06 7.41
C LEU A 190 -27.41 13.26 8.39
N ALA A 191 -28.51 14.01 8.52
CA ALA A 191 -28.61 15.12 9.46
C ALA A 191 -28.44 14.65 10.93
N GLN A 192 -29.01 13.51 11.29
CA GLN A 192 -28.86 12.91 12.62
C GLN A 192 -27.45 12.35 12.87
N LEU A 193 -26.80 11.81 11.83
CA LEU A 193 -25.46 11.23 11.92
C LEU A 193 -24.33 12.25 11.95
N ARG A 194 -24.50 13.40 11.29
CA ARG A 194 -23.49 14.47 11.21
C ARG A 194 -22.89 14.84 12.58
N PRO A 195 -23.68 15.14 13.65
CA PRO A 195 -23.11 15.45 14.97
C PRO A 195 -22.39 14.24 15.60
N VAL A 196 -22.86 13.02 15.37
CA VAL A 196 -22.24 11.78 15.89
C VAL A 196 -20.85 11.58 15.27
N ILE A 197 -20.75 11.71 13.94
CA ILE A 197 -19.50 11.56 13.19
C ILE A 197 -18.51 12.67 13.56
N LYS A 198 -18.98 13.93 13.63
CA LYS A 198 -18.15 15.07 14.04
C LYS A 198 -17.57 14.87 15.45
N GLN A 199 -18.41 14.44 16.40
CA GLN A 199 -17.98 14.12 17.77
C GLN A 199 -16.94 12.99 17.77
N GLN A 200 -17.20 11.92 17.04
CA GLN A 200 -16.30 10.77 16.95
C GLN A 200 -14.93 11.18 16.38
N MET A 201 -14.88 11.96 15.29
CA MET A 201 -13.63 12.42 14.69
C MET A 201 -12.79 13.26 15.66
N THR A 202 -13.42 14.17 16.41
CA THR A 202 -12.75 14.97 17.44
C THR A 202 -12.16 14.08 18.53
N GLN A 203 -12.92 13.10 19.04
CA GLN A 203 -12.44 12.15 20.04
C GLN A 203 -11.30 11.26 19.50
N MET A 204 -11.38 10.86 18.23
CA MET A 204 -10.33 10.13 17.53
C MET A 204 -9.02 10.93 17.44
N ASN A 205 -9.09 12.23 17.16
CA ASN A 205 -7.93 13.11 17.13
C ASN A 205 -7.30 13.24 18.52
N GLN A 206 -8.12 13.40 19.55
CA GLN A 206 -7.65 13.41 20.94
C GLN A 206 -6.99 12.08 21.34
N LEU A 207 -7.59 10.94 20.98
CA LEU A 207 -7.01 9.62 21.23
C LEU A 207 -5.68 9.43 20.51
N ARG A 208 -5.55 9.95 19.30
CA ARG A 208 -4.28 9.92 18.55
C ARG A 208 -3.21 10.74 19.26
N GLN A 209 -3.56 11.92 19.76
CA GLN A 209 -2.67 12.77 20.52
C GLN A 209 -2.25 12.10 21.84
N GLN A 210 -3.20 11.54 22.60
CA GLN A 210 -2.92 10.76 23.82
C GLN A 210 -2.04 9.53 23.54
N MET A 211 -2.25 8.84 22.42
CA MET A 211 -1.42 7.71 22.00
C MET A 211 0.01 8.14 21.68
N LYS A 212 0.19 9.34 21.10
CA LYS A 212 1.52 9.92 20.84
C LYS A 212 2.22 10.29 22.15
N GLU A 213 1.52 10.95 23.06
CA GLU A 213 2.01 11.34 24.39
C GLU A 213 2.36 10.13 25.26
N ALA A 214 1.59 9.04 25.15
CA ALA A 214 1.89 7.79 25.85
C ALA A 214 3.22 7.15 25.41
N GLY A 215 3.73 7.45 24.21
CA GLY A 215 5.04 7.00 23.76
C GLY A 215 5.22 5.47 23.81
N GLN A 216 6.14 5.01 24.67
CA GLN A 216 6.41 3.57 24.90
C GLN A 216 5.77 3.02 26.18
N ASP A 217 5.13 3.86 26.98
CA ASP A 217 4.49 3.47 28.23
C ASP A 217 3.33 2.51 27.95
N LYS A 218 3.45 1.27 28.42
CA LYS A 218 2.46 0.22 28.17
C LYS A 218 1.14 0.50 28.88
N GLN A 219 1.17 1.02 30.11
CA GLN A 219 -0.03 1.26 30.91
C GLN A 219 -0.84 2.42 30.31
N LYS A 220 -0.20 3.55 29.99
CA LYS A 220 -0.88 4.67 29.32
C LYS A 220 -1.48 4.25 27.98
N ARG A 221 -0.76 3.45 27.19
CA ARG A 221 -1.29 2.93 25.92
C ARG A 221 -2.50 2.02 26.13
N GLN A 222 -2.50 1.19 27.17
CA GLN A 222 -3.63 0.33 27.50
C GLN A 222 -4.87 1.16 27.89
N GLN A 223 -4.68 2.23 28.67
CA GLN A 223 -5.77 3.17 29.02
C GLN A 223 -6.35 3.84 27.77
N VAL A 224 -5.50 4.33 26.86
CA VAL A 224 -5.94 4.92 25.59
C VAL A 224 -6.71 3.90 24.75
N MET A 225 -6.28 2.63 24.74
CA MET A 225 -7.01 1.56 24.05
C MET A 225 -8.37 1.25 24.68
N GLN A 226 -8.49 1.25 26.01
CA GLN A 226 -9.77 1.07 26.69
C GLN A 226 -10.74 2.22 26.35
N LYS A 227 -10.27 3.47 26.42
CA LYS A 227 -11.05 4.64 25.98
C LYS A 227 -11.50 4.52 24.53
N ALA A 228 -10.61 4.07 23.64
CA ALA A 228 -10.97 3.86 22.23
C ALA A 228 -12.07 2.79 22.05
N ARG A 229 -12.04 1.70 22.83
CA ARG A 229 -13.09 0.67 22.82
C ARG A 229 -14.42 1.20 23.32
N GLN A 230 -14.42 1.95 24.42
CA GLN A 230 -15.63 2.58 24.97
C GLN A 230 -16.23 3.59 23.98
N MET A 231 -15.39 4.43 23.38
CA MET A 231 -15.81 5.35 22.32
C MET A 231 -16.45 4.59 21.15
N GLN A 232 -15.82 3.50 20.70
CA GLN A 232 -16.37 2.67 19.63
C GLN A 232 -17.74 2.09 19.97
N GLN A 233 -17.92 1.55 21.18
CA GLN A 233 -19.21 1.02 21.65
C GLN A 233 -20.29 2.12 21.69
N LYS A 234 -19.96 3.28 22.24
CA LYS A 234 -20.88 4.43 22.32
C LYS A 234 -21.28 4.94 20.94
N THR A 235 -20.33 5.04 20.00
CA THR A 235 -20.67 5.39 18.61
C THR A 235 -21.59 4.34 18.02
N GLN A 236 -21.31 3.04 18.21
CA GLN A 236 -22.15 1.98 17.66
C GLN A 236 -23.59 2.03 18.20
N GLN A 237 -23.79 2.33 19.47
CA GLN A 237 -25.13 2.51 20.06
C GLN A 237 -25.88 3.69 19.40
N LYS A 238 -25.22 4.84 19.26
CA LYS A 238 -25.81 6.00 18.57
C LYS A 238 -26.13 5.72 17.10
N LEU A 239 -25.30 4.93 16.43
CA LEU A 239 -25.56 4.52 15.05
C LEU A 239 -26.78 3.61 14.96
N SER A 240 -26.97 2.67 15.89
CA SER A 240 -28.15 1.78 15.88
C SER A 240 -29.47 2.49 16.17
N GLU A 241 -29.45 3.69 16.75
CA GLU A 241 -30.66 4.51 16.95
C GLU A 241 -31.15 5.16 15.63
N VAL A 242 -30.25 5.35 14.66
CA VAL A 242 -30.53 6.07 13.40
C VAL A 242 -30.58 5.15 12.19
N LEU A 243 -29.72 4.12 12.18
CA LEU A 243 -29.59 3.18 11.08
C LEU A 243 -30.58 2.03 11.23
N SER A 244 -31.11 1.57 10.09
CA SER A 244 -31.91 0.34 10.06
C SER A 244 -31.07 -0.89 10.39
N GLU A 245 -31.72 -2.00 10.75
CA GLU A 245 -31.03 -3.27 11.00
C GLU A 245 -30.23 -3.73 9.77
N GLN A 246 -30.78 -3.56 8.56
CA GLN A 246 -30.09 -3.88 7.31
C GLN A 246 -28.84 -3.03 7.10
N GLN A 247 -28.92 -1.71 7.36
CA GLN A 247 -27.77 -0.80 7.29
C GLN A 247 -26.71 -1.17 8.35
N MET A 248 -27.14 -1.55 9.56
CA MET A 248 -26.25 -2.04 10.62
C MET A 248 -25.54 -3.34 10.22
N GLN A 249 -26.24 -4.29 9.59
CA GLN A 249 -25.65 -5.52 9.07
C GLN A 249 -24.61 -5.22 7.97
N LYS A 250 -24.96 -4.36 6.99
CA LYS A 250 -24.02 -3.88 5.95
C LYS A 250 -22.78 -3.26 6.58
N MET A 251 -22.94 -2.45 7.63
CA MET A 251 -21.82 -1.82 8.33
C MET A 251 -20.93 -2.85 9.03
N GLN A 252 -21.52 -3.87 9.65
CA GLN A 252 -20.76 -4.96 10.28
C GLN A 252 -19.95 -5.75 9.24
N GLN A 253 -20.53 -6.06 8.09
CA GLN A 253 -19.84 -6.72 6.99
C GLN A 253 -18.64 -5.90 6.50
N ILE A 254 -18.83 -4.60 6.26
CA ILE A 254 -17.75 -3.67 5.87
C ILE A 254 -16.64 -3.64 6.94
N ARG A 255 -16.98 -3.61 8.23
CA ARG A 255 -15.98 -3.66 9.32
C ARG A 255 -15.18 -4.97 9.30
N GLN A 256 -15.85 -6.11 9.13
CA GLN A 256 -15.19 -7.42 9.06
C GLN A 256 -14.23 -7.49 7.88
N LYS A 257 -14.69 -7.04 6.70
CA LYS A 257 -13.90 -6.94 5.47
C LYS A 257 -12.66 -6.07 5.66
N GLN A 258 -12.81 -4.89 6.26
CA GLN A 258 -11.68 -4.00 6.58
C GLN A 258 -10.69 -4.67 7.54
N GLN A 259 -11.16 -5.40 8.55
CA GLN A 259 -10.27 -6.14 9.46
C GLN A 259 -9.48 -7.24 8.73
N GLN A 260 -10.11 -7.97 7.81
CA GLN A 260 -9.43 -8.96 6.97
C GLN A 260 -8.38 -8.31 6.08
N ILE A 261 -8.72 -7.21 5.40
CA ILE A 261 -7.79 -6.37 4.63
C ILE A 261 -6.58 -5.96 5.48
N GLN A 262 -6.81 -5.48 6.71
CA GLN A 262 -5.71 -5.10 7.61
C GLN A 262 -4.84 -6.30 8.02
N LYS A 263 -5.43 -7.49 8.23
CA LYS A 263 -4.67 -8.71 8.53
C LYS A 263 -3.77 -9.09 7.35
N VAL A 264 -4.30 -9.09 6.13
CA VAL A 264 -3.55 -9.37 4.90
C VAL A 264 -2.41 -8.36 4.72
N ARG A 265 -2.69 -7.06 4.85
CA ARG A 265 -1.65 -6.00 4.81
C ARG A 265 -0.56 -6.19 5.86
N LYS A 266 -0.90 -6.62 7.09
CA LYS A 266 0.09 -6.92 8.14
C LYS A 266 0.95 -8.12 7.76
N ARG A 267 0.37 -9.18 7.18
CA ARG A 267 1.12 -10.35 6.70
C ARG A 267 2.11 -9.96 5.60
N MET A 268 1.64 -9.23 4.57
CA MET A 268 2.51 -8.70 3.51
C MET A 268 3.67 -7.88 4.06
N ARG A 269 3.40 -6.97 5.01
CA ARG A 269 4.45 -6.17 5.64
C ARG A 269 5.49 -7.04 6.37
N ARG A 270 5.06 -8.09 7.06
CA ARG A 270 5.98 -9.02 7.77
C ARG A 270 6.86 -9.79 6.78
N GLN A 271 6.27 -10.33 5.72
CA GLN A 271 7.01 -11.03 4.67
C GLN A 271 8.05 -10.12 4.00
N ARG A 272 7.66 -8.88 3.62
CA ARG A 272 8.59 -7.90 3.06
C ARG A 272 9.76 -7.58 4.00
N MET A 273 9.49 -7.45 5.30
CA MET A 273 10.54 -7.21 6.30
C MET A 273 11.49 -8.42 6.45
N GLN A 274 10.98 -9.64 6.35
CA GLN A 274 11.79 -10.85 6.37
C GLN A 274 12.72 -10.93 5.14
N GLN A 275 12.19 -10.67 3.95
CA GLN A 275 12.97 -10.61 2.70
C GLN A 275 14.06 -9.55 2.78
N MET A 276 13.72 -8.34 3.23
CA MET A 276 14.70 -7.26 3.39
C MET A 276 15.80 -7.65 4.38
N ARG A 277 15.45 -8.36 5.46
CA ARG A 277 16.44 -8.87 6.42
C ARG A 277 17.38 -9.90 5.78
N GLN A 278 16.86 -10.81 4.97
CA GLN A 278 17.66 -11.81 4.24
C GLN A 278 18.61 -11.13 3.24
N GLN A 279 18.11 -10.15 2.46
CA GLN A 279 18.95 -9.38 1.54
C GLN A 279 20.06 -8.62 2.28
N MET A 280 19.75 -8.00 3.43
CA MET A 280 20.77 -7.34 4.25
C MET A 280 21.82 -8.32 4.78
N GLN A 281 21.43 -9.55 5.13
CA GLN A 281 22.38 -10.59 5.57
C GLN A 281 23.29 -11.03 4.41
N GLN A 282 22.72 -11.25 3.22
CA GLN A 282 23.50 -11.60 2.02
C GLN A 282 24.50 -10.50 1.64
N ARG A 283 24.07 -9.22 1.65
CA ARG A 283 24.98 -8.09 1.38
C ARG A 283 26.12 -8.01 2.39
N LYS A 284 25.84 -8.28 3.67
CA LYS A 284 26.87 -8.30 4.71
C LYS A 284 27.86 -9.44 4.53
N GLN A 285 27.44 -10.62 4.08
CA GLN A 285 28.35 -11.73 3.79
C GLN A 285 29.26 -11.41 2.60
N GLN A 286 28.72 -10.76 1.56
CA GLN A 286 29.51 -10.36 0.38
C GLN A 286 30.50 -9.21 0.70
N GLN A 287 30.11 -8.25 1.53
CA GLN A 287 31.00 -7.14 1.93
C GLN A 287 31.98 -7.51 3.05
N GLY A 288 31.62 -8.46 3.91
CA GLY A 288 32.46 -8.92 5.03
C GLY A 288 33.48 -10.01 4.66
N GLY A 289 33.41 -10.57 3.44
CA GLY A 289 34.37 -11.55 2.93
C GLY A 289 35.62 -10.94 2.27
N GLY A 290 35.67 -9.62 2.09
CA GLY A 290 36.81 -8.92 1.48
C GLY A 290 37.46 -7.94 2.46
N GLY A 291 38.64 -8.30 2.98
CA GLY A 291 39.70 -7.30 3.21
C GLY A 291 39.75 -6.59 4.56
N GLY A 292 39.28 -7.20 5.64
CA GLY A 292 39.76 -6.83 6.98
C GLY A 292 41.10 -7.49 7.29
N ALA A 293 42.11 -7.35 6.42
CA ALA A 293 43.48 -7.66 6.84
C ALA A 293 43.79 -6.71 8.00
N PRO A 294 44.13 -7.22 9.20
CA PRO A 294 44.51 -6.35 10.30
C PRO A 294 45.70 -5.50 9.84
N PRO A 295 45.73 -4.18 10.11
CA PRO A 295 46.89 -3.37 9.78
C PRO A 295 48.11 -4.01 10.43
N GLN A 296 49.02 -4.51 9.58
CA GLN A 296 50.28 -5.06 10.01
C GLN A 296 51.02 -3.91 10.71
N GLN A 297 51.08 -3.94 12.04
CA GLN A 297 51.92 -3.03 12.81
C GLN A 297 53.36 -3.29 12.38
N GLY A 298 53.88 -2.41 11.52
CA GLY A 298 55.30 -2.31 11.26
C GLY A 298 55.97 -1.83 12.54
N GLY A 299 56.56 -2.77 13.29
CA GLY A 299 57.53 -2.46 14.33
C GLY A 299 58.82 -1.98 13.69
N GLY A 300 59.09 -0.69 13.79
CA GLY A 300 60.42 -0.13 13.56
C GLY A 300 61.23 -0.23 14.85
N GLN A 301 62.40 -0.89 14.77
CA GLN A 301 63.53 -0.74 15.68
C GLN A 301 64.43 0.38 15.16
#